data_AF-A0A3Q8S925-F1
#
_entry.id   AF-A0A3Q8S925-F1
#
_cell.length_a   1.000
_cell.length_b   1.000
_cell.length_c   1.000
_cell.angle_alpha   90.00
_cell.angle_beta   90.00
_cell.angle_gamma   90.00
#
_symmetry.space_group_name_H-M   'P 1'
#
loop_
_entity.id
_entity.type
_entity.pdbx_description
1 polymer ?
#
loop_
_entity_poly.entity_id
_entity_poly.type
_entity_poly.pdbx_seq_one_letter_code
_entity_poly.pdbx_strand_id
1 'polypeptide(L)'
;MPSNRPVFMLFRRIGATLLDYLLFAVLIRSALDIDRLVIIRGVFSAHLCIVVLILSYYVLLEGLIGSTFGKWVMRIRVVDQDGAAPGLLKAFIRTLFRVMDSNPLLLAGLPAALGIVMTERRQRLGDLAARTYVVSAGQMPSNKVNRGREAVAVTFAVMPILLAMMLPLVVRVNPPSEGERRSKETSYSDEKIHISHNGKFKITTSPDWLFDPNLDNQAEISLSNRFSNKYLALFSEPKKRFKRGSTLEQYQKYAEQSFAAGLAHSPIYKPRSLFINGHPAYQFAVEQEVNGMKVAYIVTTIETKLYYHWITVWTDAAKYREYQQELHSVISTFDNFTT
;
A
#
# COMPACT_ATOMS: atom_id res chain seq x y z
N MET A 1 -10.00 44.41 -31.29
CA MET A 1 -9.84 43.52 -30.11
C MET A 1 -9.90 42.08 -30.60
N PRO A 2 -8.85 41.24 -30.47
CA PRO A 2 -8.96 39.88 -30.96
C PRO A 2 -9.79 39.05 -29.97
N SER A 3 -10.89 38.53 -30.50
CA SER A 3 -11.80 37.55 -29.91
C SER A 3 -11.03 36.29 -29.46
N ASN A 4 -10.61 36.25 -28.19
CA ASN A 4 -10.22 35.00 -27.55
C ASN A 4 -11.51 34.25 -27.17
N ARG A 5 -11.98 33.38 -28.08
CA ARG A 5 -13.19 32.58 -27.88
C ARG A 5 -13.06 31.80 -26.56
N PRO A 6 -14.01 31.95 -25.62
CA PRO A 6 -13.86 31.45 -24.24
C PRO A 6 -13.72 29.92 -24.16
N VAL A 7 -14.18 29.22 -25.19
CA VAL A 7 -13.99 27.77 -25.40
C VAL A 7 -12.51 27.39 -25.49
N PHE A 8 -11.67 28.22 -26.13
CA PHE A 8 -10.25 27.93 -26.31
C PHE A 8 -9.46 28.00 -24.99
N MET A 9 -9.82 28.92 -24.09
CA MET A 9 -9.23 28.97 -22.75
C MET A 9 -9.60 27.75 -21.92
N LEU A 10 -10.84 27.25 -22.06
CA LEU A 10 -11.29 26.03 -21.41
C LEU A 10 -10.45 24.82 -21.85
N PHE A 11 -10.26 24.65 -23.17
CA PHE A 11 -9.39 23.58 -23.71
C PHE A 11 -7.96 23.65 -23.16
N ARG A 12 -7.38 24.85 -23.07
CA ARG A 12 -6.05 25.03 -22.46
C ARG A 12 -6.00 24.64 -21.00
N ARG A 13 -7.03 24.97 -20.22
CA ARG A 13 -7.14 24.57 -18.81
C ARG A 13 -7.33 23.05 -18.66
N ILE A 14 -8.11 22.41 -19.53
CA ILE A 14 -8.31 20.96 -19.54
C ILE A 14 -7.00 20.25 -19.90
N GLY A 15 -6.36 20.63 -21.00
CA GLY A 15 -5.09 20.05 -21.42
C GLY A 15 -3.99 20.19 -20.37
N ALA A 16 -3.92 21.35 -19.69
CA ALA A 16 -2.99 21.55 -18.59
C ALA A 16 -3.26 20.60 -17.42
N THR A 17 -4.54 20.38 -17.09
CA THR A 17 -4.94 19.45 -16.02
C THR A 17 -4.59 18.01 -16.38
N LEU A 18 -4.81 17.60 -17.63
CA LEU A 18 -4.47 16.26 -18.11
C LEU A 18 -2.97 15.98 -18.09
N LEU A 19 -2.14 16.96 -18.48
CA LEU A 19 -0.68 16.84 -18.42
C LEU A 19 -0.19 16.69 -16.97
N ASP A 20 -0.72 17.50 -16.05
CA ASP A 20 -0.39 17.37 -14.63
C ASP A 20 -0.84 15.98 -14.09
N TYR A 21 -1.98 15.44 -14.54
CA TYR A 21 -2.43 14.10 -14.16
C TYR A 21 -1.58 12.96 -14.72
N LEU A 22 -1.09 13.07 -15.96
CA LEU A 22 -0.16 12.09 -16.52
C LEU A 22 1.14 12.03 -15.69
N LEU A 23 1.67 13.20 -15.30
CA LEU A 23 2.83 13.27 -14.41
C LEU A 23 2.57 12.55 -13.08
N PHE A 24 1.42 12.80 -12.44
CA PHE A 24 1.09 12.16 -11.18
C PHE A 24 0.74 10.67 -11.31
N ALA A 25 0.17 10.23 -12.43
CA ALA A 25 -0.07 8.82 -12.69
C ALA A 25 1.24 8.04 -12.72
N VAL A 26 2.30 8.59 -13.32
CA VAL A 26 3.65 8.00 -13.32
C VAL A 26 4.21 7.96 -11.89
N LEU A 27 4.02 9.03 -11.11
CA LEU A 27 4.48 9.11 -9.72
C LEU A 27 3.74 8.12 -8.78
N ILE A 28 2.43 7.94 -8.98
CA ILE A 28 1.64 6.95 -8.24
C ILE A 28 2.05 5.54 -8.66
N ARG A 29 2.28 5.31 -9.96
CA ARG A 29 2.76 4.03 -10.48
C ARG A 29 4.13 3.67 -9.89
N SER A 30 5.07 4.63 -9.79
CA SER A 30 6.39 4.42 -9.18
C SER A 30 6.28 4.11 -7.69
N ALA A 31 5.34 4.75 -6.98
CA ALA A 31 5.04 4.46 -5.59
C ALA A 31 4.60 3.03 -5.33
N LEU A 32 3.67 2.54 -6.16
CA LEU A 32 3.18 1.18 -6.06
C LEU A 32 4.30 0.15 -6.33
N ASP A 33 5.26 0.47 -7.20
CA ASP A 33 6.47 -0.35 -7.37
C ASP A 33 7.38 -0.30 -6.14
N ILE A 34 7.53 0.87 -5.50
CA ILE A 34 8.31 1.00 -4.26
C ILE A 34 7.67 0.19 -3.15
N ASP A 35 6.36 0.28 -2.95
CA ASP A 35 5.66 -0.51 -1.92
C ASP A 35 5.89 -2.00 -2.16
N ARG A 36 5.73 -2.49 -3.40
CA ARG A 36 6.05 -3.88 -3.77
C ARG A 36 7.50 -4.30 -3.48
N LEU A 37 8.44 -3.35 -3.45
CA LEU A 37 9.86 -3.59 -3.18
C LEU A 37 10.26 -3.36 -1.70
N VAL A 38 9.47 -2.60 -0.92
CA VAL A 38 9.84 -2.07 0.41
C VAL A 38 8.86 -2.50 1.52
N ILE A 39 7.88 -3.37 1.26
CA ILE A 39 6.90 -3.96 2.22
C ILE A 39 7.50 -4.46 3.56
N ILE A 40 8.82 -4.61 3.64
CA ILE A 40 9.57 -4.98 4.84
C ILE A 40 9.71 -3.87 5.90
N ARG A 41 9.42 -2.59 5.61
CA ARG A 41 9.77 -1.48 6.52
C ARG A 41 8.60 -0.56 6.83
N GLY A 42 7.65 -1.04 7.63
CA GLY A 42 6.47 -0.33 8.16
C GLY A 42 6.74 0.99 8.89
N VAL A 43 7.20 1.97 8.14
CA VAL A 43 7.46 3.35 8.55
C VAL A 43 6.96 4.22 7.40
N PHE A 44 5.81 4.88 7.62
CA PHE A 44 5.12 5.79 6.70
C PHE A 44 4.63 5.17 5.38
N SER A 45 3.31 5.21 5.15
CA SER A 45 2.73 4.86 3.85
C SER A 45 3.33 5.80 2.78
N ALA A 46 4.06 5.26 1.81
CA ALA A 46 4.64 6.02 0.70
C ALA A 46 3.59 6.90 0.01
N HIS A 47 2.33 6.46 0.03
CA HIS A 47 1.17 7.22 -0.43
C HIS A 47 1.02 8.59 0.25
N LEU A 48 1.24 8.70 1.56
CA LEU A 48 1.15 9.99 2.27
C LEU A 48 2.25 10.95 1.80
N CYS A 49 3.48 10.45 1.65
CA CYS A 49 4.60 11.26 1.14
C CYS A 49 4.31 11.79 -0.26
N ILE A 50 3.68 10.99 -1.12
CA ILE A 50 3.32 11.41 -2.49
C ILE A 50 2.19 12.42 -2.48
N VAL A 51 1.18 12.25 -1.63
CA VAL A 51 0.11 13.23 -1.48
C VAL A 51 0.70 14.58 -1.06
N VAL A 52 1.58 14.60 -0.05
CA VAL A 52 2.30 15.81 0.37
C VAL A 52 3.12 16.39 -0.77
N LEU A 53 3.82 15.55 -1.54
CA LEU A 53 4.62 15.98 -2.68
C LEU A 53 3.76 16.64 -3.77
N ILE A 54 2.63 16.05 -4.13
CA ILE A 54 1.68 16.60 -5.11
C ILE A 54 1.11 17.95 -4.64
N LEU A 55 0.74 18.06 -3.37
CA LEU A 55 0.23 19.32 -2.81
C LEU A 55 1.34 20.40 -2.83
N SER A 56 2.56 20.05 -2.43
CA SER A 56 3.69 20.98 -2.44
C SER A 56 4.04 21.46 -3.86
N TYR A 57 3.95 20.59 -4.87
CA TYR A 57 4.15 20.93 -6.28
C TYR A 57 3.21 22.07 -6.72
N TYR A 58 1.92 21.96 -6.39
CA TYR A 58 0.96 23.00 -6.76
C TYR A 58 1.20 24.32 -6.02
N VAL A 59 1.44 24.25 -4.71
CA VAL A 59 1.64 25.45 -3.89
C VAL A 59 2.90 26.21 -4.30
N LEU A 60 4.01 25.51 -4.53
CA LEU A 60 5.29 26.12 -4.89
C LEU A 60 5.25 26.70 -6.30
N LEU A 61 4.81 25.93 -7.30
CA LEU A 61 4.81 26.38 -8.69
C LEU A 61 3.75 27.44 -8.98
N GLU A 62 2.52 27.28 -8.48
CA GLU A 62 1.50 28.32 -8.66
C GLU A 62 1.81 29.56 -7.81
N GLY A 63 2.34 29.39 -6.60
CA GLY A 63 2.61 30.52 -5.71
C GLY A 63 3.79 31.38 -6.17
N LEU A 64 4.86 30.77 -6.68
CA LEU A 64 6.08 31.48 -7.04
C LEU A 64 6.13 31.87 -8.52
N ILE A 65 5.58 31.04 -9.41
CA ILE A 65 5.67 31.22 -10.88
C ILE A 65 4.30 31.49 -11.49
N GLY A 66 3.20 31.13 -10.81
CA GLY A 66 1.86 31.17 -11.37
C GLY A 66 1.60 30.06 -12.39
N SER A 67 2.50 29.11 -12.60
CA SER A 67 2.35 28.08 -13.65
C SER A 67 2.86 26.73 -13.17
N THR A 68 2.05 25.69 -13.37
CA THR A 68 2.44 24.27 -13.24
C THR A 68 3.05 23.77 -14.55
N PHE A 69 3.62 22.57 -14.57
CA PHE A 69 4.12 21.94 -15.80
C PHE A 69 3.07 21.93 -16.91
N GLY A 70 1.87 21.41 -16.64
CA GLY A 70 0.79 21.39 -17.63
C GLY A 70 0.36 22.77 -18.09
N LYS A 71 0.28 23.75 -17.18
CA LYS A 71 -0.08 25.15 -17.51
C LYS A 71 1.00 25.83 -18.35
N TRP A 72 2.26 25.53 -18.09
CA TRP A 72 3.40 26.04 -18.84
C TRP A 72 3.37 25.53 -20.29
N VAL A 73 3.16 24.21 -20.48
CA VAL A 73 2.99 23.60 -21.80
C VAL A 73 1.81 24.22 -22.56
N MET A 74 0.68 24.43 -21.88
CA MET A 74 -0.51 25.05 -22.48
C MET A 74 -0.46 26.58 -22.59
N ARG A 75 0.68 27.21 -22.25
CA ARG A 75 0.92 28.66 -22.32
C ARG A 75 -0.13 29.48 -21.57
N ILE A 76 -0.48 29.04 -20.37
CA ILE A 76 -1.37 29.76 -19.43
C ILE A 76 -0.68 29.99 -18.08
N ARG A 77 -1.03 31.08 -17.41
CA ARG A 77 -0.50 31.44 -16.09
C ARG A 77 -1.61 31.95 -15.18
N VAL A 78 -1.50 31.62 -13.91
CA VAL A 78 -2.29 32.16 -12.80
C VAL A 78 -1.64 33.46 -12.35
N VAL A 79 -2.44 34.51 -12.27
CA VAL A 79 -2.04 35.82 -11.79
C VAL A 79 -3.03 36.33 -10.76
N ASP A 80 -2.60 37.24 -9.90
CA ASP A 80 -3.50 37.98 -9.02
C ASP A 80 -4.08 39.22 -9.70
N GLN A 81 -4.76 40.07 -8.93
CA GLN A 81 -5.41 41.30 -9.40
C GLN A 81 -4.42 42.28 -10.02
N ASP A 82 -3.15 42.25 -9.59
CA ASP A 82 -2.09 43.13 -10.08
C ASP A 82 -1.32 42.52 -11.28
N GLY A 83 -1.76 41.35 -11.76
CA GLY A 83 -1.11 40.63 -12.86
C GLY A 83 0.19 39.94 -12.47
N ALA A 84 0.52 39.88 -11.18
CA ALA A 84 1.73 39.24 -10.66
C ALA A 84 1.48 37.78 -10.25
N ALA A 85 2.55 37.04 -9.92
CA ALA A 85 2.40 35.71 -9.34
C ALA A 85 1.64 35.79 -8.01
N PRO A 86 0.68 34.89 -7.75
CA PRO A 86 -0.30 35.04 -6.67
C PRO A 86 0.28 34.90 -5.25
N GLY A 87 1.49 34.37 -5.10
CA GLY A 87 2.11 34.10 -3.80
C GLY A 87 1.64 32.79 -3.17
N LEU A 88 2.41 32.29 -2.20
CA LEU A 88 2.20 30.97 -1.59
C LEU A 88 0.84 30.84 -0.88
N LEU A 89 0.38 31.88 -0.20
CA LEU A 89 -0.90 31.85 0.52
C LEU A 89 -2.09 31.67 -0.43
N LYS A 90 -2.16 32.49 -1.50
CA LYS A 90 -3.22 32.36 -2.51
C LYS A 90 -3.13 31.01 -3.23
N ALA A 91 -1.92 30.52 -3.52
CA ALA A 91 -1.71 29.19 -4.12
C ALA A 91 -2.11 28.03 -3.18
N PHE A 92 -1.90 28.18 -1.87
CA PHE A 92 -2.34 27.21 -0.86
C PHE A 92 -3.86 27.13 -0.80
N ILE A 93 -4.56 28.28 -0.73
CA ILE A 93 -6.02 28.34 -0.76
C ILE A 93 -6.54 27.63 -2.03
N ARG A 94 -5.96 27.93 -3.19
CA ARG A 94 -6.32 27.26 -4.46
C ARG A 94 -6.09 25.76 -4.42
N THR A 95 -5.03 25.30 -3.75
CA THR A 95 -4.68 23.88 -3.64
C THR A 95 -5.61 23.15 -2.68
N LEU A 96 -6.05 23.79 -1.59
CA LEU A 96 -7.05 23.24 -0.67
C LEU A 96 -8.39 23.00 -1.38
N PHE A 97 -8.88 24.00 -2.12
CA PHE A 97 -10.11 23.87 -2.91
C PHE A 97 -9.97 22.87 -4.07
N ARG A 98 -8.74 22.52 -4.50
CA ARG A 98 -8.50 21.49 -5.52
C ARG A 98 -8.92 20.09 -5.05
N VAL A 99 -8.84 19.82 -3.75
CA VAL A 99 -9.31 18.56 -3.14
C VAL A 99 -10.82 18.39 -3.34
N MET A 100 -11.57 19.49 -3.41
CA MET A 100 -13.02 19.50 -3.65
C MET A 100 -13.37 19.62 -5.14
N ASP A 101 -12.71 20.54 -5.87
CA ASP A 101 -13.03 20.87 -7.26
C ASP A 101 -12.47 19.86 -8.28
N SER A 102 -11.34 19.23 -7.96
CA SER A 102 -10.56 18.39 -8.88
C SER A 102 -10.12 17.10 -8.20
N ASN A 103 -11.04 16.51 -7.41
CA ASN A 103 -10.83 15.22 -6.80
C ASN A 103 -10.79 14.11 -7.88
N PRO A 104 -9.69 13.34 -8.00
CA PRO A 104 -9.62 12.22 -8.93
C PRO A 104 -10.57 11.07 -8.59
N LEU A 105 -10.91 10.88 -7.30
CA LEU A 105 -11.81 9.82 -6.83
C LEU A 105 -13.30 10.16 -7.03
N LEU A 106 -13.68 11.45 -7.01
CA LEU A 106 -15.08 11.90 -7.10
C LEU A 106 -15.38 12.51 -8.48
N LEU A 107 -15.24 11.71 -9.55
CA LEU A 107 -15.69 12.05 -10.91
C LEU A 107 -14.91 13.19 -11.61
N ALA A 108 -13.60 13.02 -11.75
CA ALA A 108 -12.80 13.54 -12.88
C ALA A 108 -13.17 14.96 -13.41
N GLY A 109 -13.24 15.97 -12.54
CA GLY A 109 -13.35 17.37 -12.95
C GLY A 109 -14.75 17.88 -13.33
N LEU A 110 -15.82 17.11 -13.09
CA LEU A 110 -17.20 17.59 -13.25
C LEU A 110 -17.52 18.83 -12.39
N PRO A 111 -17.12 18.92 -11.10
CA PRO A 111 -17.35 20.13 -10.29
C PRO A 111 -16.58 21.35 -10.83
N ALA A 112 -15.34 21.15 -11.29
CA ALA A 112 -14.56 22.21 -11.92
C ALA A 112 -15.13 22.64 -13.29
N ALA A 113 -15.69 21.72 -14.07
CA ALA A 113 -16.37 22.03 -15.32
C ALA A 113 -17.70 22.78 -15.06
N LEU A 114 -18.49 22.33 -14.08
CA LEU A 114 -19.72 22.98 -13.63
C LEU A 114 -19.48 24.39 -13.09
N GLY A 115 -18.48 24.60 -12.23
CA GLY A 115 -18.14 25.93 -11.72
C GLY A 115 -17.68 26.92 -12.79
N ILE A 116 -16.97 26.45 -13.82
CA ILE A 116 -16.57 27.30 -14.96
C ILE A 116 -17.76 27.65 -15.86
N VAL A 117 -18.73 26.75 -15.99
CA VAL A 117 -19.95 26.95 -16.80
C VAL A 117 -20.99 27.78 -16.06
N MET A 118 -21.11 27.65 -14.74
CA MET A 118 -22.12 28.33 -13.92
C MET A 118 -21.74 29.74 -13.46
N THR A 119 -20.46 30.13 -13.51
CA THR A 119 -20.03 31.47 -13.06
C THR A 119 -19.82 32.40 -14.25
N GLU A 120 -20.41 33.60 -14.24
CA GLU A 120 -20.28 34.61 -15.31
C GLU A 120 -18.82 34.97 -15.64
N ARG A 121 -17.92 34.88 -14.64
CA ARG A 121 -16.47 35.12 -14.79
C ARG A 121 -15.66 33.87 -15.15
N ARG A 122 -16.30 32.70 -15.32
CA ARG A 122 -15.67 31.42 -15.72
C ARG A 122 -14.49 31.02 -14.83
N GLN A 123 -14.63 31.24 -13.53
CA GLN A 123 -13.63 30.98 -12.48
C GLN A 123 -14.01 29.71 -11.69
N ARG A 124 -13.00 28.93 -11.26
CA ARG A 124 -13.21 27.82 -10.31
C ARG A 124 -13.44 28.36 -8.89
N LEU A 125 -14.00 27.55 -7.97
CA LEU A 125 -14.21 27.97 -6.58
C LEU A 125 -12.88 28.40 -5.94
N GLY A 126 -11.80 27.65 -6.19
CA GLY A 126 -10.45 28.04 -5.76
C GLY A 126 -9.93 29.35 -6.39
N ASP A 127 -10.31 29.68 -7.62
CA ASP A 127 -9.92 30.94 -8.28
C ASP A 127 -10.64 32.13 -7.61
N LEU A 128 -11.93 31.96 -7.29
CA LEU A 128 -12.77 32.95 -6.62
C LEU A 128 -12.33 33.20 -5.17
N ALA A 129 -12.13 32.12 -4.40
CA ALA A 129 -11.69 32.19 -3.02
C ALA A 129 -10.32 32.88 -2.86
N ALA A 130 -9.39 32.61 -3.78
CA ALA A 130 -8.06 33.22 -3.77
C ALA A 130 -7.99 34.57 -4.50
N ARG A 131 -9.07 35.06 -5.11
CA ARG A 131 -9.13 36.28 -5.93
C ARG A 131 -8.04 36.31 -7.01
N THR A 132 -7.97 35.25 -7.80
CA THR A 132 -6.95 35.03 -8.85
C THR A 132 -7.57 34.74 -10.21
N TYR A 133 -6.80 34.98 -11.27
CA TYR A 133 -7.22 34.82 -12.66
C TYR A 133 -6.25 33.94 -13.43
N VAL A 134 -6.74 33.24 -14.45
CA VAL A 134 -5.87 32.51 -15.39
C VAL A 134 -5.89 33.23 -16.72
N VAL A 135 -4.71 33.66 -17.17
CA VAL A 135 -4.51 34.43 -18.40
C VAL A 135 -3.64 33.66 -19.37
N SER A 136 -3.72 34.01 -20.67
CA SER A 136 -2.79 33.47 -21.65
C SER A 136 -1.43 34.11 -21.47
N ALA A 137 -0.36 33.32 -21.52
CA ALA A 137 1.00 33.81 -21.30
C ALA A 137 1.43 34.91 -22.31
N GLY A 138 0.88 34.90 -23.53
CA GLY A 138 1.14 35.94 -24.53
C GLY A 138 0.49 37.30 -24.24
N GLN A 139 -0.35 37.42 -23.20
CA GLN A 139 -1.02 38.66 -22.81
C GLN A 139 -0.40 39.30 -21.56
N MET A 140 0.69 38.73 -21.03
CA MET A 140 1.34 39.26 -19.83
C MET A 140 2.44 40.26 -20.17
N PRO A 141 2.57 41.37 -19.42
CA PRO A 141 3.68 42.30 -19.56
C PRO A 141 5.00 41.59 -19.22
N SER A 142 5.97 41.69 -20.14
CA SER A 142 7.29 41.04 -20.13
C SER A 142 8.17 41.30 -18.88
N ASN A 143 7.80 42.21 -17.98
CA ASN A 143 8.76 42.86 -17.07
C ASN A 143 8.55 42.63 -15.56
N LYS A 144 8.03 41.48 -15.13
CA LYS A 144 8.00 41.09 -13.69
C LYS A 144 8.30 39.61 -13.45
N VAL A 145 9.23 39.04 -14.23
CA VAL A 145 9.67 37.65 -14.05
C VAL A 145 11.05 37.63 -13.38
N ASN A 146 11.09 37.36 -12.08
CA ASN A 146 12.33 37.13 -11.36
C ASN A 146 12.89 35.74 -11.71
N ARG A 147 13.73 35.67 -12.75
CA ARG A 147 14.34 34.42 -13.26
C ARG A 147 14.98 33.56 -12.16
N GLY A 148 15.60 34.16 -11.15
CA GLY A 148 16.17 33.44 -10.01
C GLY A 148 15.12 32.75 -9.13
N ARG A 149 13.96 33.38 -8.90
CA ARG A 149 12.86 32.78 -8.14
C ARG A 149 12.18 31.65 -8.90
N GLU A 150 12.10 31.76 -10.23
CA GLU A 150 11.60 30.67 -11.09
C GLU A 150 12.55 29.46 -11.05
N ALA A 151 13.86 29.66 -11.19
CA ALA A 151 14.83 28.56 -11.15
C ALA A 151 14.81 27.80 -9.82
N VAL A 152 14.73 28.53 -8.70
CA VAL A 152 14.60 27.92 -7.36
C VAL A 152 13.29 27.15 -7.24
N ALA A 153 12.16 27.75 -7.60
CA ALA A 153 10.85 27.11 -7.52
C ALA A 153 10.74 25.85 -8.39
N VAL A 154 11.29 25.88 -9.61
CA VAL A 154 11.37 24.71 -10.49
C VAL A 154 12.25 23.64 -9.88
N THR A 155 13.41 24.00 -9.34
CA THR A 155 14.34 23.02 -8.74
C THR A 155 13.69 22.31 -7.55
N PHE A 156 13.10 23.05 -6.61
CA PHE A 156 12.45 22.47 -5.43
C PHE A 156 11.18 21.68 -5.75
N ALA A 157 10.47 21.99 -6.84
CA ALA A 157 9.29 21.24 -7.25
C ALA A 157 9.62 20.02 -8.11
N VAL A 158 10.64 20.10 -8.98
CA VAL A 158 10.95 19.06 -9.98
C VAL A 158 11.94 18.03 -9.44
N MET A 159 12.97 18.44 -8.67
CA MET A 159 13.97 17.51 -8.16
C MET A 159 13.37 16.38 -7.30
N PRO A 160 12.45 16.65 -6.36
CA PRO A 160 11.82 15.57 -5.58
C PRO A 160 10.97 14.62 -6.43
N ILE A 161 10.31 15.15 -7.47
CA ILE A 161 9.50 14.34 -8.40
C ILE A 161 10.41 13.43 -9.23
N LEU A 162 11.50 13.97 -9.79
CA LEU A 162 12.47 13.17 -10.54
C LEU A 162 13.12 12.10 -9.66
N LEU A 163 13.49 12.46 -8.43
CA LEU A 163 14.05 11.51 -7.46
C LEU A 163 13.05 10.38 -7.17
N ALA A 164 11.79 10.72 -6.90
CA ALA A 164 10.73 9.75 -6.64
C ALA A 164 10.44 8.83 -7.85
N MET A 165 10.58 9.35 -9.08
CA MET A 165 10.44 8.56 -10.31
C MET A 165 11.63 7.62 -10.56
N MET A 166 12.84 8.02 -10.18
CA MET A 166 14.06 7.23 -10.38
C MET A 166 14.28 6.19 -9.27
N LEU A 167 13.73 6.42 -8.07
CA LEU A 167 13.92 5.56 -6.91
C LEU A 167 13.60 4.07 -7.15
N PRO A 168 12.49 3.68 -7.82
CA PRO A 168 12.22 2.26 -8.09
C PRO A 168 13.29 1.62 -8.99
N LEU A 169 13.82 2.36 -9.96
CA LEU A 169 14.87 1.88 -10.85
C LEU A 169 16.19 1.67 -10.09
N VAL A 170 16.55 2.62 -9.23
CA VAL A 170 17.76 2.52 -8.39
C VAL A 170 17.68 1.30 -7.47
N VAL A 171 16.53 1.10 -6.81
CA VAL A 171 16.30 -0.07 -5.94
C VAL A 171 16.34 -1.38 -6.74
N ARG A 172 15.86 -1.38 -7.98
CA ARG A 172 15.91 -2.56 -8.85
C ARG A 172 17.31 -2.90 -9.35
N VAL A 173 18.12 -1.90 -9.67
CA VAL A 173 19.51 -2.07 -10.16
C VAL A 173 20.46 -2.40 -9.01
N ASN A 174 20.21 -1.83 -7.83
CA ASN A 174 21.01 -2.08 -6.62
C ASN A 174 20.09 -2.57 -5.49
N PRO A 175 19.64 -3.83 -5.55
CA PRO A 175 18.84 -4.39 -4.47
C PRO A 175 19.68 -4.40 -3.18
N PRO A 176 19.10 -4.01 -2.02
CA PRO A 176 19.82 -4.07 -0.76
C PRO A 176 20.30 -5.49 -0.49
N SER A 177 21.54 -5.60 -0.01
CA SER A 177 22.19 -6.89 0.30
C SER A 177 21.34 -7.71 1.28
N GLU A 178 21.38 -9.05 1.18
CA GLU A 178 20.63 -9.92 2.11
C GLU A 178 20.93 -9.62 3.59
N GLY A 179 22.17 -9.20 3.90
CA GLY A 179 22.57 -8.76 5.24
C GLY A 179 21.90 -7.46 5.71
N GLU A 180 21.65 -6.50 4.82
CA GLU A 180 20.93 -5.25 5.14
C GLU A 180 19.39 -5.39 5.16
N ARG A 181 18.85 -6.40 4.46
CA ARG A 181 17.46 -6.82 4.65
C ARG A 181 17.30 -7.43 6.03
N ARG A 182 18.18 -8.38 6.37
CA ARG A 182 18.18 -9.08 7.66
C ARG A 182 18.37 -8.14 8.84
N SER A 183 19.25 -7.15 8.77
CA SER A 183 19.52 -6.20 9.88
C SER A 183 18.45 -5.14 10.11
N LYS A 184 17.59 -4.84 9.12
CA LYS A 184 16.43 -3.95 9.31
C LYS A 184 15.10 -4.70 9.45
N GLU A 185 14.99 -5.94 8.97
CA GLU A 185 13.89 -6.87 9.33
C GLU A 185 13.97 -7.27 10.80
N THR A 186 15.18 -7.52 11.32
CA THR A 186 15.41 -7.78 12.76
C THR A 186 15.32 -6.51 13.63
N SER A 187 15.06 -5.34 13.04
CA SER A 187 14.75 -4.11 13.79
C SER A 187 13.26 -3.96 14.09
N TYR A 188 12.46 -5.01 13.93
CA TYR A 188 11.22 -5.21 14.69
C TYR A 188 11.54 -6.01 15.94
N SER A 189 12.06 -5.34 16.96
CA SER A 189 12.30 -5.93 18.29
C SER A 189 11.01 -6.23 19.07
N ASP A 190 9.85 -5.94 18.50
CA ASP A 190 8.56 -6.12 19.15
C ASP A 190 7.92 -7.42 18.65
N GLU A 191 8.51 -8.56 18.98
CA GLU A 191 7.83 -9.84 18.82
C GLU A 191 6.52 -9.84 19.62
N LYS A 192 5.41 -10.25 18.99
CA LYS A 192 4.12 -10.33 19.65
C LYS A 192 3.80 -11.77 20.00
N ILE A 193 3.66 -12.04 21.30
CA ILE A 193 3.27 -13.35 21.81
C ILE A 193 1.75 -13.43 21.85
N HIS A 194 1.19 -14.45 21.22
CA HIS A 194 -0.24 -14.78 21.27
C HIS A 194 -0.42 -16.05 22.07
N ILE A 195 -1.27 -15.99 23.09
CA ILE A 195 -1.52 -17.09 24.02
C ILE A 195 -2.87 -17.70 23.69
N SER A 196 -2.96 -19.03 23.70
CA SER A 196 -4.22 -19.75 23.51
C SER A 196 -5.25 -19.40 24.58
N HIS A 197 -6.55 -19.48 24.27
CA HIS A 197 -7.63 -19.22 25.23
C HIS A 197 -7.49 -19.97 26.57
N ASN A 198 -6.88 -21.17 26.55
CA ASN A 198 -6.65 -22.00 27.73
C ASN A 198 -5.34 -21.68 28.49
N GLY A 199 -4.53 -20.73 28.01
CA GLY A 199 -3.27 -20.31 28.63
C GLY A 199 -2.11 -21.32 28.53
N LYS A 200 -2.23 -22.37 27.71
CA LYS A 200 -1.26 -23.49 27.69
C LYS A 200 -0.26 -23.44 26.55
N PHE A 201 -0.57 -22.73 25.48
CA PHE A 201 0.24 -22.69 24.25
C PHE A 201 0.44 -21.24 23.81
N LYS A 202 1.53 -21.01 23.09
CA LYS A 202 1.83 -19.71 22.50
C LYS A 202 2.33 -19.86 21.07
N ILE A 203 2.11 -18.81 20.30
CA ILE A 203 2.72 -18.57 19.00
C ILE A 203 3.26 -17.15 19.02
N THR A 204 4.45 -16.95 18.48
CA THR A 204 5.07 -15.64 18.35
C THR A 204 5.03 -15.20 16.90
N THR A 205 4.61 -13.96 16.67
CA THR A 205 4.55 -13.36 15.33
C THR A 205 5.20 -11.99 15.32
N SER A 206 5.38 -11.44 14.11
CA SER A 206 5.57 -10.01 13.94
C SER A 206 4.30 -9.21 14.34
N PRO A 207 4.43 -7.90 14.68
CA PRO A 207 3.32 -7.06 15.15
C PRO A 207 2.14 -6.90 14.18
N ASP A 208 2.38 -7.11 12.89
CA ASP A 208 1.39 -6.95 11.82
C ASP A 208 0.32 -8.05 11.81
N TRP A 209 0.53 -9.13 12.56
CA TRP A 209 -0.48 -10.16 12.80
C TRP A 209 -1.43 -9.74 13.92
N LEU A 210 -2.70 -9.58 13.57
CA LEU A 210 -3.76 -9.13 14.46
C LEU A 210 -4.71 -10.28 14.77
N PHE A 211 -5.32 -10.25 15.96
CA PHE A 211 -6.36 -11.20 16.32
C PHE A 211 -7.57 -11.07 15.39
N ASP A 212 -8.05 -12.21 14.87
CA ASP A 212 -9.17 -12.23 13.93
C ASP A 212 -10.21 -13.29 14.36
N PRO A 213 -11.27 -12.90 15.09
CA PRO A 213 -12.27 -13.83 15.58
C PRO A 213 -13.17 -14.40 14.47
N ASN A 214 -13.11 -13.84 13.26
CA ASN A 214 -14.01 -14.21 12.16
C ASN A 214 -13.44 -15.30 11.24
N LEU A 215 -12.20 -15.76 11.50
CA LEU A 215 -11.57 -16.82 10.71
C LEU A 215 -12.16 -18.19 11.04
N ASP A 216 -12.11 -18.57 12.31
CA ASP A 216 -12.65 -19.83 12.81
C ASP A 216 -13.01 -19.68 14.29
N ASN A 217 -14.24 -20.04 14.66
CA ASN A 217 -14.75 -19.90 16.01
C ASN A 217 -14.28 -21.03 16.96
N GLN A 218 -13.67 -22.09 16.43
CA GLN A 218 -13.12 -23.21 17.19
C GLN A 218 -11.60 -23.09 17.39
N ALA A 219 -10.94 -22.15 16.71
CA ALA A 219 -9.50 -21.96 16.85
C ALA A 219 -9.13 -21.40 18.23
N GLU A 220 -8.10 -21.99 18.84
CA GLU A 220 -7.54 -21.50 20.10
C GLU A 220 -6.73 -20.22 19.92
N ILE A 221 -6.06 -20.07 18.77
CA ILE A 221 -5.40 -18.84 18.34
C ILE A 221 -5.80 -18.60 16.88
N SER A 222 -6.30 -17.39 16.61
CA SER A 222 -6.77 -16.99 15.30
C SER A 222 -6.22 -15.62 14.95
N LEU A 223 -5.35 -15.56 13.94
CA LEU A 223 -4.59 -14.36 13.57
C LEU A 223 -4.70 -14.10 12.07
N SER A 224 -4.72 -12.83 11.69
CA SER A 224 -4.62 -12.42 10.29
C SER A 224 -3.81 -11.14 10.11
N ASN A 225 -3.20 -11.04 8.93
CA ASN A 225 -2.85 -9.78 8.32
C ASN A 225 -3.65 -9.67 7.01
N ARG A 226 -4.77 -8.95 7.07
CA ARG A 226 -5.69 -8.76 5.93
C ARG A 226 -5.13 -7.84 4.83
N PHE A 227 -4.10 -7.05 5.12
CA PHE A 227 -3.43 -6.24 4.10
C PHE A 227 -2.54 -7.12 3.21
N SER A 228 -1.81 -8.05 3.84
CA SER A 228 -0.92 -8.98 3.15
C SER A 228 -1.60 -10.30 2.74
N ASN A 229 -2.87 -10.52 3.11
CA ASN A 229 -3.61 -11.78 2.93
C ASN A 229 -2.87 -12.98 3.55
N LYS A 230 -2.45 -12.85 4.81
CA LYS A 230 -1.86 -13.94 5.60
C LYS A 230 -2.79 -14.29 6.75
N TYR A 231 -2.94 -15.58 7.03
CA TYR A 231 -3.89 -16.06 8.04
C TYR A 231 -3.31 -17.26 8.78
N LEU A 232 -3.64 -17.38 10.05
CA LEU A 232 -3.22 -18.47 10.93
C LEU A 232 -4.37 -18.89 11.82
N ALA A 233 -4.60 -20.19 11.90
CA ALA A 233 -5.49 -20.81 12.88
C ALA A 233 -4.76 -21.97 13.56
N LEU A 234 -4.77 -21.98 14.89
CA LEU A 234 -4.28 -23.07 15.73
C LEU A 234 -5.45 -23.70 16.47
N PHE A 235 -5.57 -25.01 16.38
CA PHE A 235 -6.51 -25.83 17.13
C PHE A 235 -5.74 -26.77 18.06
N SER A 236 -6.26 -27.02 19.25
CA SER A 236 -5.66 -27.96 20.20
C SER A 236 -6.72 -28.92 20.72
N GLU A 237 -6.45 -30.22 20.60
CA GLU A 237 -7.37 -31.28 21.01
C GLU A 237 -6.73 -32.16 22.10
N PRO A 238 -7.38 -32.32 23.27
CA PRO A 238 -6.85 -33.17 24.33
C PRO A 238 -6.77 -34.64 23.89
N LYS A 239 -5.63 -35.31 24.09
CA LYS A 239 -5.44 -36.74 23.78
C LYS A 239 -6.47 -37.66 24.43
N LYS A 240 -7.01 -37.26 25.58
CA LYS A 240 -8.09 -37.99 26.27
C LYS A 240 -9.38 -38.15 25.45
N ARG A 241 -9.58 -37.34 24.40
CA ARG A 241 -10.72 -37.47 23.48
C ARG A 241 -10.54 -38.58 22.45
N PHE A 242 -9.32 -39.05 22.26
CA PHE A 242 -8.98 -40.07 21.28
C PHE A 242 -8.93 -41.45 21.94
N LYS A 243 -9.06 -42.51 21.14
CA LYS A 243 -8.91 -43.89 21.61
C LYS A 243 -7.50 -44.07 22.20
N ARG A 244 -7.37 -44.81 23.31
CA ARG A 244 -6.04 -45.11 23.89
C ARG A 244 -5.12 -45.70 22.82
N GLY A 245 -3.91 -45.15 22.72
CA GLY A 245 -2.92 -45.55 21.72
C GLY A 245 -3.06 -44.87 20.35
N SER A 246 -3.93 -43.86 20.20
CA SER A 246 -3.94 -43.03 18.98
C SER A 246 -2.59 -42.35 18.82
N THR A 247 -2.04 -42.36 17.60
CA THR A 247 -0.70 -41.80 17.31
C THR A 247 -0.80 -40.49 16.54
N LEU A 248 0.29 -39.71 16.53
CA LEU A 248 0.39 -38.51 15.71
C LEU A 248 0.16 -38.80 14.22
N GLU A 249 0.60 -39.96 13.70
CA GLU A 249 0.37 -40.36 12.31
C GLU A 249 -1.11 -40.49 11.98
N GLN A 250 -1.92 -41.00 12.92
CA GLN A 250 -3.37 -41.10 12.73
C GLN A 250 -4.03 -39.73 12.71
N TYR A 251 -3.57 -38.82 13.57
CA TYR A 251 -4.04 -37.44 13.60
C TYR A 251 -3.64 -36.69 12.32
N GLN A 252 -2.41 -36.90 11.83
CA GLN A 252 -1.93 -36.37 10.57
C GLN A 252 -2.77 -36.85 9.38
N LYS A 253 -3.14 -38.14 9.34
CA LYS A 253 -4.03 -38.65 8.29
C LYS A 253 -5.41 -37.99 8.30
N TYR A 254 -5.93 -37.66 9.47
CA TYR A 254 -7.17 -36.89 9.59
C TYR A 254 -7.01 -35.49 8.99
N ALA A 255 -5.88 -34.82 9.26
CA ALA A 255 -5.57 -33.53 8.63
C ALA A 255 -5.44 -33.62 7.10
N GLU A 256 -4.78 -34.66 6.58
CA GLU A 256 -4.66 -34.89 5.13
C GLU A 256 -6.01 -35.12 4.46
N GLN A 257 -6.95 -35.79 5.12
CA GLN A 257 -8.30 -36.01 4.58
C GLN A 257 -9.05 -34.70 4.35
N SER A 258 -8.91 -33.71 5.24
CA SER A 258 -9.51 -32.39 5.07
C SER A 258 -8.94 -31.61 3.88
N PHE A 259 -7.74 -31.96 3.42
CA PHE A 259 -7.07 -31.35 2.26
C PHE A 259 -6.90 -32.32 1.08
N ALA A 260 -7.65 -33.44 1.06
CA ALA A 260 -7.44 -34.52 0.10
C ALA A 260 -7.55 -34.05 -1.37
N ALA A 261 -8.50 -33.16 -1.67
CA ALA A 261 -8.68 -32.60 -3.00
C ALA A 261 -7.44 -31.84 -3.47
N GLY A 262 -6.87 -30.99 -2.61
CA GLY A 262 -5.62 -30.28 -2.93
C GLY A 262 -4.43 -31.23 -3.03
N LEU A 263 -4.31 -32.17 -2.08
CA LEU A 263 -3.20 -33.12 -2.03
C LEU A 263 -3.16 -34.08 -3.23
N ALA A 264 -4.32 -34.40 -3.81
CA ALA A 264 -4.43 -35.24 -4.99
C ALA A 264 -3.97 -34.53 -6.29
N HIS A 265 -4.13 -33.20 -6.37
CA HIS A 265 -3.94 -32.46 -7.63
C HIS A 265 -2.70 -31.55 -7.62
N SER A 266 -2.40 -30.90 -6.50
CA SER A 266 -1.34 -29.87 -6.40
C SER A 266 -0.74 -29.78 -4.99
N PRO A 267 -0.07 -30.83 -4.48
CA PRO A 267 0.75 -30.66 -3.29
C PRO A 267 1.94 -29.76 -3.62
N ILE A 268 2.15 -28.70 -2.84
CA ILE A 268 3.38 -27.89 -2.91
C ILE A 268 4.55 -28.75 -2.44
N TYR A 269 4.38 -29.45 -1.32
CA TYR A 269 5.25 -30.55 -0.91
C TYR A 269 4.48 -31.58 -0.10
N LYS A 270 4.93 -32.84 -0.21
CA LYS A 270 4.33 -34.00 0.47
C LYS A 270 4.53 -33.96 1.99
N PRO A 271 3.66 -34.64 2.77
CA PRO A 271 3.85 -34.80 4.20
C PRO A 271 5.26 -35.27 4.56
N ARG A 272 5.89 -34.56 5.49
CA ARG A 272 7.21 -34.86 6.04
C ARG A 272 7.18 -34.78 7.57
N SER A 273 7.95 -35.63 8.22
CA SER A 273 8.18 -35.53 9.67
C SER A 273 9.22 -34.45 9.98
N LEU A 274 9.04 -33.80 11.12
CA LEU A 274 9.94 -32.78 11.65
C LEU A 274 9.74 -32.64 13.16
N PHE A 275 10.52 -31.75 13.78
CA PHE A 275 10.35 -31.35 15.17
C PHE A 275 10.11 -29.85 15.25
N ILE A 276 9.13 -29.43 16.06
CA ILE A 276 8.86 -28.02 16.39
C ILE A 276 9.13 -27.86 17.89
N ASN A 277 10.18 -27.11 18.25
CA ASN A 277 10.62 -26.93 19.63
C ASN A 277 10.72 -28.25 20.44
N GLY A 278 11.24 -29.30 19.79
CA GLY A 278 11.40 -30.62 20.42
C GLY A 278 10.16 -31.51 20.39
N HIS A 279 9.01 -31.02 19.91
CA HIS A 279 7.81 -31.82 19.74
C HIS A 279 7.76 -32.47 18.36
N PRO A 280 7.46 -33.79 18.26
CA PRO A 280 7.29 -34.44 16.97
C PRO A 280 6.10 -33.85 16.22
N ALA A 281 6.28 -33.65 14.92
CA ALA A 281 5.31 -33.01 14.06
C ALA A 281 5.31 -33.64 12.66
N TYR A 282 4.19 -33.49 11.96
CA TYR A 282 4.11 -33.66 10.51
C TYR A 282 3.70 -32.35 9.86
N GLN A 283 4.25 -32.08 8.68
CA GLN A 283 3.91 -30.89 7.92
C GLN A 283 3.78 -31.21 6.44
N PHE A 284 2.78 -30.64 5.80
CA PHE A 284 2.62 -30.62 4.35
C PHE A 284 2.19 -29.23 3.88
N ALA A 285 2.35 -28.96 2.59
CA ALA A 285 1.76 -27.78 1.98
C ALA A 285 1.07 -28.12 0.68
N VAL A 286 -0.04 -27.45 0.44
CA VAL A 286 -0.99 -27.80 -0.60
C VAL A 286 -1.65 -26.55 -1.16
N GLU A 287 -1.89 -26.55 -2.47
CA GLU A 287 -2.76 -25.56 -3.09
C GLU A 287 -4.18 -26.11 -3.22
N GLN A 288 -5.16 -25.31 -2.87
CA GLN A 288 -6.57 -25.66 -3.00
C GLN A 288 -7.38 -24.46 -3.49
N GLU A 289 -8.43 -24.74 -4.25
CA GLU A 289 -9.40 -23.74 -4.67
C GLU A 289 -10.54 -23.65 -3.66
N VAL A 290 -10.76 -22.46 -3.13
CA VAL A 290 -11.83 -22.15 -2.17
C VAL A 290 -12.58 -20.93 -2.68
N ASN A 291 -13.88 -21.08 -2.96
CA ASN A 291 -14.74 -20.01 -3.51
C ASN A 291 -14.18 -19.35 -4.79
N GLY A 292 -13.57 -20.14 -5.68
CA GLY A 292 -12.97 -19.64 -6.93
C GLY A 292 -11.60 -18.97 -6.77
N MET A 293 -11.02 -18.97 -5.57
CA MET A 293 -9.68 -18.43 -5.30
C MET A 293 -8.70 -19.55 -4.98
N LYS A 294 -7.51 -19.51 -5.57
CA LYS A 294 -6.42 -20.43 -5.25
C LYS A 294 -5.69 -19.97 -4.00
N VAL A 295 -5.66 -20.85 -2.99
CA VAL A 295 -5.06 -20.61 -1.68
C VAL A 295 -3.97 -21.65 -1.44
N ALA A 296 -2.83 -21.22 -0.92
CA ALA A 296 -1.76 -22.09 -0.49
C ALA A 296 -1.79 -22.26 1.03
N TYR A 297 -1.89 -23.49 1.49
CA TYR A 297 -1.93 -23.86 2.91
C TYR A 297 -0.62 -24.54 3.30
N ILE A 298 -0.10 -24.18 4.49
CA ILE A 298 0.87 -24.98 5.25
C ILE A 298 0.13 -25.54 6.45
N VAL A 299 0.06 -26.86 6.53
CA VAL A 299 -0.64 -27.57 7.59
C VAL A 299 0.39 -28.33 8.41
N THR A 300 0.38 -28.10 9.71
CA THR A 300 1.30 -28.73 10.66
C THR A 300 0.52 -29.37 11.79
N THR A 301 0.69 -30.67 11.97
CA THR A 301 0.20 -31.39 13.14
C THR A 301 1.33 -31.61 14.14
N ILE A 302 1.08 -31.36 15.42
CA ILE A 302 2.11 -31.45 16.47
C ILE A 302 1.58 -32.30 17.63
N GLU A 303 2.41 -33.19 18.16
CA GLU A 303 2.09 -33.96 19.34
C GLU A 303 2.83 -33.41 20.57
N THR A 304 2.08 -32.96 21.58
CA THR A 304 2.61 -32.66 22.91
C THR A 304 2.21 -33.76 23.89
N LYS A 305 2.63 -33.66 25.15
CA LYS A 305 2.34 -34.67 26.18
C LYS A 305 0.85 -34.98 26.33
N LEU A 306 0.01 -33.95 26.27
CA LEU A 306 -1.43 -34.05 26.60
C LEU A 306 -2.36 -33.72 25.42
N TYR A 307 -1.85 -33.18 24.32
CA TYR A 307 -2.65 -32.65 23.21
C TYR A 307 -2.09 -33.07 21.85
N TYR A 308 -2.99 -33.11 20.88
CA TYR A 308 -2.67 -32.96 19.46
C TYR A 308 -3.00 -31.54 19.04
N HIS A 309 -2.13 -30.95 18.23
CA HIS A 309 -2.31 -29.59 17.71
C HIS A 309 -2.40 -29.63 16.20
N TRP A 310 -3.24 -28.76 15.66
CA TRP A 310 -3.35 -28.52 14.24
C TRP A 310 -3.14 -27.03 14.00
N ILE A 311 -2.03 -26.68 13.35
CA ILE A 311 -1.73 -25.33 12.90
C ILE A 311 -1.93 -25.28 11.39
N THR A 312 -2.78 -24.36 10.94
CA THR A 312 -2.91 -24.03 9.52
C THR A 312 -2.51 -22.58 9.32
N VAL A 313 -1.56 -22.36 8.40
CA VAL A 313 -1.19 -21.02 7.95
C VAL A 313 -1.40 -20.94 6.45
N TRP A 314 -2.02 -19.87 5.96
CA TRP A 314 -2.33 -19.76 4.53
C TRP A 314 -2.28 -18.35 3.98
N THR A 315 -2.13 -18.28 2.65
CA THR A 315 -2.11 -17.06 1.87
C THR A 315 -2.60 -17.34 0.44
N ASP A 316 -2.75 -16.30 -0.38
CA ASP A 316 -3.02 -16.44 -1.81
C ASP A 316 -1.93 -17.29 -2.47
N ALA A 317 -2.29 -18.27 -3.31
CA ALA A 317 -1.30 -19.16 -3.93
C ALA A 317 -0.22 -18.38 -4.72
N ALA A 318 -0.61 -17.27 -5.35
CA ALA A 318 0.31 -16.39 -6.07
C ALA A 318 1.37 -15.71 -5.17
N LYS A 319 1.09 -15.54 -3.87
CA LYS A 319 1.98 -14.91 -2.87
C LYS A 319 2.74 -15.92 -2.03
N TYR A 320 2.49 -17.22 -2.20
CA TYR A 320 3.12 -18.26 -1.38
C TYR A 320 4.65 -18.15 -1.37
N ARG A 321 5.29 -17.99 -2.54
CA ARG A 321 6.75 -17.87 -2.64
C ARG A 321 7.32 -16.65 -1.91
N GLU A 322 6.55 -15.57 -1.82
CA GLU A 322 6.95 -14.35 -1.13
C GLU A 322 6.94 -14.56 0.40
N TYR A 323 5.88 -15.19 0.92
CA TYR A 323 5.69 -15.35 2.37
C TYR A 323 6.17 -16.67 2.94
N GLN A 324 6.59 -17.64 2.11
CA GLN A 324 6.91 -19.00 2.53
C GLN A 324 7.81 -19.04 3.78
N GLN A 325 8.89 -18.25 3.80
CA GLN A 325 9.82 -18.21 4.94
C GLN A 325 9.13 -17.70 6.21
N GLU A 326 8.35 -16.62 6.12
CA GLU A 326 7.63 -16.06 7.24
C GLU A 326 6.58 -17.04 7.79
N LEU A 327 5.79 -17.67 6.91
CA LEU A 327 4.75 -18.62 7.33
C LEU A 327 5.36 -19.84 8.05
N HIS A 328 6.50 -20.36 7.56
CA HIS A 328 7.24 -21.41 8.25
C HIS A 328 7.82 -20.93 9.59
N SER A 329 8.36 -19.71 9.63
CA SER A 329 8.94 -19.12 10.83
C SER A 329 7.89 -19.02 11.93
N VAL A 330 6.70 -18.48 11.63
CA VAL A 330 5.61 -18.35 12.63
C VAL A 330 5.21 -19.72 13.20
N ILE A 331 5.08 -20.76 12.37
CA ILE A 331 4.77 -22.13 12.84
C ILE A 331 5.86 -22.64 13.79
N SER A 332 7.14 -22.36 13.48
CA SER A 332 8.27 -22.82 14.29
C SER A 332 8.33 -22.20 15.69
N THR A 333 7.63 -21.08 15.91
CA THR A 333 7.53 -20.44 17.23
C THR A 333 6.51 -21.10 18.15
N PHE A 334 5.73 -22.07 17.66
CA PHE A 334 4.78 -22.79 18.49
C PHE A 334 5.49 -23.43 19.68
N ASP A 335 4.99 -23.16 20.86
CA ASP A 335 5.58 -23.64 22.10
C ASP A 335 4.49 -23.81 23.16
N ASN A 336 4.73 -24.68 24.13
CA ASN A 336 3.83 -24.91 25.25
C ASN A 336 4.42 -24.36 26.54
N PHE A 337 3.59 -23.87 27.46
CA PHE A 337 4.06 -23.37 28.75
C PHE A 337 4.42 -24.50 29.73
N THR A 338 4.27 -25.76 29.33
CA THR A 338 4.41 -26.94 30.20
C THR A 338 5.38 -27.96 29.61
N THR A 339 6.60 -27.99 30.15
CA THR A 339 7.57 -29.10 30.01
C THR A 339 7.01 -30.43 30.49
#